data_AF-A0A1S9CZ67-F1
#
_entry.id   AF-A0A1S9CZ67-F1
#
_cell.length_a   1.000
_cell.length_b   1.000
_cell.length_c   1.000
_cell.angle_alpha   90.00
_cell.angle_beta   90.00
_cell.angle_gamma   90.00
#
_symmetry.space_group_name_H-M   'P 1'
#
loop_
_entity.id
_entity.type
_entity.pdbx_description
1 polymer ?
#
loop_
_entity_poly.entity_id
_entity_poly.type
_entity_poly.pdbx_seq_one_letter_code
_entity_poly.pdbx_strand_id
1 'polypeptide(L)'
;MRYRMTRLWIGLVPLVWTLQAAGAPASLDDLLQDVLKQREVQKQENVARERRFLEAREQQQDILAAAQAALVREQARSDALRVEYEQNQATIAVQSEALSQATGDLGELHGVSRQIAGDLKGVVAGSLYSAQEPKRGEGLQTLADSKELPSIQALEWLWHVALSEMVESSKVVRFDAKIAATDGTEQEAKVTRIGAFNLISGGQYLRYLADTDQIVMPTGQPSDRYVKLAEALEKSTEGVHMMAVDPTRGALLALLMQRPGFVERIQQAGAIGYVILALGAAALGVVIERFVVLGRVRRRMRQQKAAHLPRTDNPLGRLRIIERDNPGDDAEILGLKLDQGVLQEAPRLRRLLPALAVCATAAPLLGLLGTVAGMIETFQAMTLFGAGDPKLVAGGISLALVATELGLLVAIPILVGSTAPATGSCTRSTRRWRPSWRAARPMPPLADVWDRAQVLLEQGGIIMPYILALSVLMWALILERLWFFWRVQPQVLADARAVWEARAERRSRPARRLREHQVAALYAAGRRALPAIRTLITVLPLMGLLGTVSGMIHTFEVITAFGGANRRGIAAGISEALVATLTGLITALSGLYFSVHLEARARRIPAEAETLLRAD
;
A
#
# COMPACT_ATOMS: atom_id res chain seq x y z
N MET A 1 -44.39 35.89 65.74
CA MET A 1 -44.70 36.89 66.79
C MET A 1 -46.19 36.80 67.13
N ARG A 2 -46.52 36.23 68.30
CA ARG A 2 -47.87 36.25 68.90
C ARG A 2 -48.08 37.61 69.58
N TYR A 3 -49.11 38.35 69.21
CA TYR A 3 -49.49 39.59 69.91
C TYR A 3 -50.85 39.45 70.59
N ARG A 4 -50.88 40.03 71.79
CA ARG A 4 -51.94 40.06 72.82
C ARG A 4 -53.25 40.66 72.32
N MET A 5 -54.37 40.20 72.88
CA MET A 5 -55.53 41.06 73.11
C MET A 5 -56.07 40.87 74.53
N THR A 6 -55.85 41.92 75.31
CA THR A 6 -56.34 42.21 76.66
C THR A 6 -57.82 42.57 76.63
N ARG A 7 -58.59 41.96 77.54
CA ARG A 7 -59.99 42.30 77.84
C ARG A 7 -60.08 43.64 78.57
N LEU A 8 -60.89 44.55 78.04
CA LEU A 8 -61.34 45.79 78.70
C LEU A 8 -62.78 45.56 79.18
N TRP A 9 -62.99 45.62 80.50
CA TRP A 9 -64.30 45.74 81.14
C TRP A 9 -64.39 47.13 81.78
N ILE A 10 -65.32 47.94 81.29
CA ILE A 10 -65.85 49.18 81.87
C ILE A 10 -67.35 48.83 82.04
N GLY A 11 -68.01 48.90 83.20
CA GLY A 11 -68.04 49.97 84.20
C GLY A 11 -69.43 50.64 84.15
N LEU A 12 -70.01 50.90 85.32
CA LEU A 12 -71.29 51.58 85.63
C LEU A 12 -72.60 50.78 85.49
N VAL A 13 -73.61 50.90 86.36
CA VAL A 13 -73.82 51.50 87.71
C VAL A 13 -75.22 50.97 88.15
N PRO A 14 -75.49 50.70 89.44
CA PRO A 14 -76.81 50.29 89.89
C PRO A 14 -77.69 51.54 90.09
N LEU A 15 -78.78 51.67 89.32
CA LEU A 15 -79.78 52.71 89.55
C LEU A 15 -80.80 52.21 90.58
N VAL A 16 -80.64 52.70 91.81
CA VAL A 16 -81.62 52.60 92.89
C VAL A 16 -82.87 53.38 92.45
N TRP A 17 -83.99 52.68 92.26
CA TRP A 17 -85.29 53.32 92.10
C TRP A 17 -85.91 53.54 93.47
N THR A 18 -86.14 54.79 93.81
CA THR A 18 -86.97 55.24 94.92
C THR A 18 -88.42 54.83 94.66
N LEU A 19 -88.96 53.94 95.52
CA LEU A 19 -90.38 53.65 95.58
C LEU A 19 -91.11 54.89 96.12
N GLN A 20 -91.69 55.65 95.19
CA GLN A 20 -92.62 56.73 95.49
C GLN A 20 -93.91 56.08 96.00
N ALA A 21 -94.26 56.36 97.26
CA ALA A 21 -95.46 55.86 97.90
C ALA A 21 -96.71 56.34 97.16
N ALA A 22 -97.38 55.45 96.43
CA ALA A 22 -98.76 55.64 96.02
C ALA A 22 -99.65 55.27 97.23
N GLY A 23 -100.39 56.23 97.74
CA GLY A 23 -101.27 56.05 98.90
C GLY A 23 -102.32 54.96 98.67
N ALA A 24 -102.72 54.29 99.75
CA ALA A 24 -103.82 53.35 99.72
C ALA A 24 -105.13 54.07 99.32
N PRO A 25 -105.90 53.55 98.36
CA PRO A 25 -107.11 54.22 97.86
C PRO A 25 -108.20 54.27 98.95
N ALA A 26 -108.85 55.42 99.11
CA ALA A 26 -109.78 55.69 100.20
C ALA A 26 -111.21 55.16 99.96
N SER A 27 -111.48 54.54 98.80
CA SER A 27 -112.78 53.94 98.44
C SER A 27 -112.64 52.83 97.39
N LEU A 28 -113.65 51.96 97.26
CA LEU A 28 -113.69 50.90 96.24
C LEU A 28 -113.65 51.48 94.82
N ASP A 29 -114.15 52.70 94.63
CA ASP A 29 -114.11 53.46 93.37
C ASP A 29 -112.70 53.96 93.05
N ASP A 30 -111.91 54.40 94.04
CA ASP A 30 -110.51 54.82 93.81
C ASP A 30 -109.62 53.64 93.39
N LEU A 31 -109.80 52.45 93.99
CA LEU A 31 -109.07 51.25 93.60
C LEU A 31 -109.47 50.78 92.19
N LEU A 32 -110.74 50.91 91.82
CA LEU A 32 -111.21 50.65 90.47
C LEU A 32 -110.58 51.63 89.46
N GLN A 33 -110.50 52.93 89.80
CA GLN A 33 -109.84 53.92 88.95
C GLN A 33 -108.33 53.64 88.79
N ASP A 34 -107.63 53.25 89.86
CA ASP A 34 -106.21 52.90 89.79
C ASP A 34 -105.95 51.61 89.00
N VAL A 35 -106.80 50.59 89.12
CA VAL A 35 -106.71 49.36 88.30
C VAL A 35 -107.00 49.64 86.83
N LEU A 36 -108.01 50.48 86.53
CA LEU A 36 -108.28 50.91 85.16
C LEU A 36 -107.11 51.72 84.58
N LYS A 37 -106.47 52.58 85.38
CA LYS A 37 -105.29 53.35 85.02
C LYS A 37 -104.06 52.45 84.80
N GLN A 38 -103.82 51.47 85.67
CA GLN A 38 -102.74 50.48 85.51
C GLN A 38 -102.97 49.55 84.32
N ARG A 39 -104.22 49.15 84.05
CA ARG A 39 -104.55 48.36 82.86
C ARG A 39 -104.24 49.13 81.59
N GLU A 40 -104.50 50.44 81.56
CA GLU A 40 -104.16 51.28 80.42
C GLU A 40 -102.64 51.45 80.26
N VAL A 41 -101.89 51.61 81.37
CA VAL A 41 -100.42 51.62 81.37
C VAL A 41 -99.84 50.29 80.88
N GLN A 42 -100.31 49.15 81.40
CA GLN A 42 -99.85 47.82 80.97
C GLN A 42 -100.21 47.52 79.51
N LYS A 43 -101.37 47.99 79.04
CA LYS A 43 -101.76 47.89 77.63
C LYS A 43 -100.80 48.68 76.76
N GLN A 44 -100.42 49.90 77.15
CA GLN A 44 -99.42 50.70 76.45
C GLN A 44 -98.03 50.03 76.46
N GLU A 45 -97.60 49.48 77.58
CA GLU A 45 -96.33 48.74 77.68
C GLU A 45 -96.33 47.45 76.85
N ASN A 46 -97.44 46.71 76.83
CA ASN A 46 -97.57 45.50 76.01
C ASN A 46 -97.56 45.83 74.52
N VAL A 47 -98.27 46.88 74.10
CA VAL A 47 -98.23 47.38 72.72
C VAL A 47 -96.81 47.84 72.36
N ALA A 48 -96.10 48.52 73.27
CA ALA A 48 -94.71 48.93 73.06
C ALA A 48 -93.75 47.73 72.95
N ARG A 49 -93.97 46.68 73.77
CA ARG A 49 -93.17 45.44 73.75
C ARG A 49 -93.41 44.62 72.49
N GLU A 50 -94.67 44.53 72.06
CA GLU A 50 -95.08 43.89 70.82
C GLU A 50 -94.47 44.61 69.61
N ARG A 51 -94.50 45.95 69.58
CA ARG A 51 -93.79 46.73 68.55
C ARG A 51 -92.30 46.45 68.53
N ARG A 52 -91.61 46.50 69.69
CA ARG A 52 -90.17 46.18 69.76
C ARG A 52 -89.86 44.76 69.28
N PHE A 53 -90.72 43.78 69.59
CA PHE A 53 -90.53 42.40 69.16
C PHE A 53 -90.73 42.24 67.65
N LEU A 54 -91.74 42.89 67.08
CA LEU A 54 -91.97 42.91 65.63
C LEU A 54 -90.84 43.61 64.88
N GLU A 55 -90.40 44.78 65.37
CA GLU A 55 -89.24 45.52 64.84
C GLU A 55 -87.96 44.67 64.90
N ALA A 56 -87.70 43.96 66.00
CA ALA A 56 -86.55 43.07 66.12
C ALA A 56 -86.63 41.86 65.17
N ARG A 57 -87.83 41.31 64.96
CA ARG A 57 -88.06 40.21 64.00
C ARG A 57 -87.82 40.67 62.56
N GLU A 58 -88.32 41.85 62.19
CA GLU A 58 -88.06 42.47 60.88
C GLU A 58 -86.57 42.74 60.70
N GLN A 59 -85.89 43.34 61.69
CA GLN A 59 -84.44 43.54 61.65
C GLN A 59 -83.67 42.22 61.45
N GLN A 60 -84.05 41.14 62.12
CA GLN A 60 -83.42 39.84 61.93
C GLN A 60 -83.69 39.23 60.54
N GLN A 61 -84.89 39.44 59.98
CA GLN A 61 -85.22 39.04 58.62
C GLN A 61 -84.41 39.83 57.59
N ASP A 62 -84.24 41.13 57.79
CA ASP A 62 -83.43 42.00 56.93
C ASP A 62 -81.95 41.60 56.97
N ILE A 63 -81.41 41.31 58.16
CA ILE A 63 -80.03 40.83 58.32
C ILE A 63 -79.84 39.48 57.62
N LEU A 64 -80.78 38.55 57.79
CA LEU A 64 -80.72 37.24 57.13
C LEU A 64 -80.80 37.38 55.61
N ALA A 65 -81.70 38.21 55.10
CA ALA A 65 -81.84 38.48 53.67
C ALA A 65 -80.58 39.15 53.10
N ALA A 66 -80.00 40.12 53.82
CA ALA A 66 -78.75 40.77 53.44
C ALA A 66 -77.57 39.77 53.42
N ALA A 67 -77.49 38.88 54.42
CA ALA A 67 -76.46 37.85 54.50
C ALA A 67 -76.61 36.80 53.38
N GLN A 68 -77.83 36.37 53.06
CA GLN A 68 -78.11 35.47 51.94
C GLN A 68 -77.76 36.12 50.59
N ALA A 69 -78.12 37.39 50.40
CA ALA A 69 -77.77 38.13 49.20
C ALA A 69 -76.25 38.31 49.07
N ALA A 70 -75.53 38.52 50.18
CA ALA A 70 -74.07 38.58 50.18
C ALA A 70 -73.43 37.22 49.84
N LEU A 71 -73.95 36.12 50.39
CA LEU A 71 -73.49 34.76 50.09
C LEU A 71 -73.61 34.45 48.59
N VAL A 72 -74.77 34.76 47.97
CA VAL A 72 -74.99 34.54 46.54
C VAL A 72 -74.03 35.39 45.69
N ARG A 73 -73.79 36.65 46.06
CA ARG A 73 -72.81 37.51 45.36
C ARG A 73 -71.39 36.96 45.43
N GLU A 74 -70.94 36.51 46.60
CA GLU A 74 -69.61 35.93 46.75
C GLU A 74 -69.48 34.55 46.09
N GLN A 75 -70.54 33.74 46.07
CA GLN A 75 -70.57 32.49 45.30
C GLN A 75 -70.45 32.76 43.79
N ALA A 76 -71.26 33.69 43.25
CA ALA A 76 -71.17 34.09 41.85
C ALA A 76 -69.78 34.63 41.49
N ARG A 77 -69.16 35.41 42.39
CA ARG A 77 -67.79 35.89 42.24
C ARG A 77 -66.78 34.74 42.24
N SER A 78 -66.92 33.79 43.16
CA SER A 78 -66.06 32.59 43.23
C SER A 78 -66.17 31.75 41.96
N ASP A 79 -67.38 31.54 41.44
CA ASP A 79 -67.60 30.79 40.20
C ASP A 79 -67.00 31.52 38.99
N ALA A 80 -67.17 32.84 38.90
CA ALA A 80 -66.55 33.65 37.85
C ALA A 80 -65.01 33.58 37.91
N LEU A 81 -64.42 33.76 39.10
CA LEU A 81 -62.97 33.65 39.30
C LEU A 81 -62.45 32.25 39.01
N ARG A 82 -63.23 31.21 39.32
CA ARG A 82 -62.87 29.83 39.01
C ARG A 82 -62.81 29.59 37.51
N VAL A 83 -63.79 30.08 36.75
CA VAL A 83 -63.79 29.99 35.28
C VAL A 83 -62.60 30.75 34.69
N GLU A 84 -62.30 31.96 35.19
CA GLU A 84 -61.13 32.73 34.78
C GLU A 84 -59.82 32.00 35.09
N TYR A 85 -59.71 31.39 36.28
CA TYR A 85 -58.56 30.58 36.66
C TYR A 85 -58.37 29.36 35.75
N GLU A 86 -59.45 28.64 35.43
CA GLU A 86 -59.43 27.50 34.51
C GLU A 86 -59.00 27.93 33.09
N GLN A 87 -59.44 29.09 32.60
CA GLN A 87 -59.00 29.66 31.31
C GLN A 87 -57.53 30.08 31.32
N ASN A 88 -57.08 30.73 32.39
CA ASN A 88 -55.68 31.12 32.55
C ASN A 88 -54.76 29.90 32.61
N GLN A 89 -55.15 28.85 33.33
CA GLN A 89 -54.42 27.57 33.37
C GLN A 89 -54.32 26.93 31.98
N ALA A 90 -55.40 26.92 31.20
CA ALA A 90 -55.37 26.42 29.83
C ALA A 90 -54.43 27.25 28.94
N THR A 91 -54.43 28.58 29.08
CA THR A 91 -53.55 29.47 28.32
C THR A 91 -52.08 29.25 28.67
N ILE A 92 -51.76 29.13 29.97
CA ILE A 92 -50.41 28.84 30.44
C ILE A 92 -49.93 27.48 29.91
N ALA A 93 -50.79 26.45 29.93
CA ALA A 93 -50.44 25.14 29.40
C ALA A 93 -50.08 25.19 27.90
N VAL A 94 -50.90 25.87 27.08
CA VAL A 94 -50.63 26.03 25.64
C VAL A 94 -49.35 26.83 25.39
N GLN A 95 -49.15 27.94 26.10
CA GLN A 95 -47.94 28.77 25.95
C GLN A 95 -46.67 28.04 26.41
N SER A 96 -46.75 27.27 27.50
CA SER A 96 -45.64 26.47 28.00
C SER A 96 -45.26 25.35 27.03
N GLU A 97 -46.24 24.69 26.42
CA GLU A 97 -46.00 23.67 25.39
C GLU A 97 -45.34 24.30 24.15
N ALA A 98 -45.87 25.43 23.65
CA ALA A 98 -45.29 26.15 22.52
C ALA A 98 -43.85 26.61 22.81
N LEU A 99 -43.57 27.09 24.02
CA LEU A 99 -42.22 27.47 24.44
C LEU A 99 -41.29 26.25 24.52
N SER A 100 -41.77 25.12 25.05
CA SER A 100 -41.02 23.87 25.13
C SER A 100 -40.63 23.38 23.74
N GLN A 101 -41.58 23.37 22.80
CA GLN A 101 -41.35 23.01 21.39
C GLN A 101 -40.33 23.96 20.74
N ALA A 102 -40.54 25.28 20.84
CA ALA A 102 -39.61 26.26 20.27
C ALA A 102 -38.19 26.16 20.88
N THR A 103 -38.08 25.86 22.17
CA THR A 103 -36.78 25.63 22.84
C THR A 103 -36.14 24.33 22.37
N GLY A 104 -36.94 23.28 22.13
CA GLY A 104 -36.49 22.03 21.52
C GLY A 104 -35.91 22.23 20.12
N ASP A 105 -36.65 22.91 19.24
CA ASP A 105 -36.24 23.23 17.88
C ASP A 105 -34.94 24.06 17.85
N LEU A 106 -34.82 25.05 18.74
CA LEU A 106 -33.58 25.83 18.90
C LEU A 106 -32.42 24.97 19.43
N GLY A 107 -32.70 23.97 20.27
CA GLY A 107 -31.73 22.99 20.71
C GLY A 107 -31.20 22.11 19.58
N GLU A 108 -32.07 21.70 18.64
CA GLU A 108 -31.64 20.98 17.43
C GLU A 108 -30.75 21.85 16.54
N LEU A 109 -31.17 23.10 16.27
CA LEU A 109 -30.36 24.06 15.52
C LEU A 109 -29.00 24.31 16.17
N HIS A 110 -28.97 24.39 17.49
CA HIS A 110 -27.72 24.51 18.24
C HIS A 110 -26.82 23.29 18.07
N GLY A 111 -27.37 22.07 18.20
CA GLY A 111 -26.64 20.84 17.93
C GLY A 111 -26.02 20.80 16.53
N VAL A 112 -26.82 21.13 15.51
CA VAL A 112 -26.36 21.18 14.11
C VAL A 112 -25.29 22.24 13.92
N SER A 113 -25.47 23.45 14.45
CA SER A 113 -24.49 24.54 14.33
C SER A 113 -23.13 24.18 14.94
N ARG A 114 -23.12 23.50 16.09
CA ARG A 114 -21.90 23.01 16.73
C ARG A 114 -21.20 21.95 15.90
N GLN A 115 -21.96 21.01 15.35
CA GLN A 115 -21.43 19.96 14.50
C GLN A 115 -20.78 20.57 13.25
N ILE A 116 -21.48 21.49 12.57
CA ILE A 116 -20.94 22.20 11.40
C ILE A 116 -19.68 23.00 11.77
N ALA A 117 -19.66 23.69 12.91
CA ALA A 117 -18.48 24.41 13.37
C ALA A 117 -17.29 23.48 13.61
N GLY A 118 -17.52 22.30 14.19
CA GLY A 118 -16.50 21.26 14.38
C GLY A 118 -15.97 20.67 13.07
N ASP A 119 -16.87 20.33 12.14
CA ASP A 119 -16.51 19.81 10.82
C ASP A 119 -15.71 20.86 10.02
N LEU A 120 -16.20 22.10 10.01
CA LEU A 120 -15.57 23.21 9.31
C LEU A 120 -14.20 23.55 9.92
N LYS A 121 -14.03 23.43 11.24
CA LYS A 121 -12.71 23.57 11.87
C LYS A 121 -11.70 22.59 11.27
N GLY A 122 -12.08 21.32 11.11
CA GLY A 122 -11.21 20.30 10.50
C GLY A 122 -10.85 20.64 9.05
N VAL A 123 -11.85 21.11 8.27
CA VAL A 123 -11.64 21.54 6.89
C VAL A 123 -10.70 22.74 6.81
N VAL A 124 -10.94 23.78 7.61
CA VAL A 124 -10.17 25.03 7.64
C VAL A 124 -8.73 24.77 8.10
N ALA A 125 -8.51 23.97 9.14
CA ALA A 125 -7.18 23.66 9.63
C ALA A 125 -6.30 22.99 8.55
N GLY A 126 -6.86 22.06 7.79
CA GLY A 126 -6.14 21.36 6.71
C GLY A 126 -6.18 22.06 5.35
N SER A 127 -6.79 23.24 5.23
CA SER A 127 -6.99 23.91 3.94
C SER A 127 -5.82 24.82 3.57
N LEU A 128 -5.40 24.76 2.31
CA LEU A 128 -4.34 25.62 1.77
C LEU A 128 -4.75 27.10 1.72
N TYR A 129 -6.05 27.41 1.83
CA TYR A 129 -6.50 28.80 1.95
C TYR A 129 -6.08 29.42 3.30
N SER A 130 -5.92 28.63 4.35
CA SER A 130 -5.41 29.10 5.65
C SER A 130 -3.96 29.57 5.58
N ALA A 131 -3.20 29.13 4.58
CA ALA A 131 -1.86 29.64 4.31
C ALA A 131 -1.88 31.09 3.79
N GLN A 132 -2.99 31.55 3.19
CA GLN A 132 -3.18 32.91 2.68
C GLN A 132 -3.80 33.82 3.74
N GLU A 133 -4.82 33.35 4.45
CA GLU A 133 -5.52 34.08 5.51
C GLU A 133 -5.39 33.30 6.83
N PRO A 134 -4.28 33.49 7.57
CA PRO A 134 -4.12 32.90 8.88
C PRO A 134 -5.24 33.38 9.81
N LYS A 135 -5.68 32.54 10.74
CA LYS A 135 -6.67 32.86 11.80
C LYS A 135 -8.14 32.95 11.39
N ARG A 136 -8.52 32.71 10.14
CA ARG A 136 -9.94 32.70 9.71
C ARG A 136 -10.82 31.65 10.42
N GLY A 137 -10.20 30.64 11.05
CA GLY A 137 -10.89 29.63 11.86
C GLY A 137 -10.91 29.93 13.36
N GLU A 138 -10.31 31.05 13.81
CA GLU A 138 -10.36 31.48 15.20
C GLU A 138 -11.83 31.76 15.59
N GLY A 139 -12.36 30.97 16.53
CA GLY A 139 -13.76 31.00 16.94
C GLY A 139 -14.59 29.77 16.57
N LEU A 140 -14.15 28.94 15.59
CA LEU A 140 -14.88 27.71 15.23
C LEU A 140 -14.86 26.70 16.39
N GLN A 141 -13.73 26.60 17.09
CA GLN A 141 -13.62 25.75 18.29
C GLN A 141 -14.55 26.25 19.40
N THR A 142 -14.57 27.56 19.63
CA THR A 142 -15.44 28.17 20.65
C THR A 142 -16.91 27.91 20.35
N LEU A 143 -17.31 28.01 19.09
CA LEU A 143 -18.68 27.74 18.65
C LEU A 143 -19.03 26.25 18.76
N ALA A 144 -18.10 25.35 18.41
CA ALA A 144 -18.29 23.90 18.51
C ALA A 144 -18.43 23.39 19.96
N ASP A 145 -17.69 24.00 20.89
CA ASP A 145 -17.68 23.64 22.32
C ASP A 145 -18.77 24.36 23.13
N SER A 146 -19.39 25.41 22.57
CA SER A 146 -20.37 26.23 23.28
C SER A 146 -21.57 25.42 23.77
N LYS A 147 -21.93 25.61 25.03
CA LYS A 147 -23.18 25.06 25.63
C LYS A 147 -24.35 26.03 25.53
N GLU A 148 -24.10 27.26 25.10
CA GLU A 148 -25.11 28.30 24.93
C GLU A 148 -25.57 28.37 23.48
N LEU A 149 -26.82 28.80 23.27
CA LEU A 149 -27.38 29.02 21.95
C LEU A 149 -26.52 30.05 21.19
N PRO A 150 -26.15 29.77 19.93
CA PRO A 150 -25.34 30.68 19.13
C PRO A 150 -26.13 31.96 18.80
N SER A 151 -25.45 33.10 18.80
CA SER A 151 -26.06 34.35 18.33
C SER A 151 -26.27 34.32 16.82
N ILE A 152 -27.21 35.13 16.31
CA ILE A 152 -27.45 35.28 14.86
C ILE A 152 -26.15 35.68 14.14
N GLN A 153 -25.36 36.57 14.74
CA GLN A 153 -24.06 36.99 14.20
C GLN A 153 -23.07 35.82 14.10
N ALA A 154 -23.06 34.92 15.09
CA ALA A 154 -22.22 33.74 15.07
C ALA A 154 -22.64 32.74 13.97
N LEU A 155 -23.96 32.57 13.78
CA LEU A 155 -24.50 31.77 12.68
C LEU A 155 -24.17 32.38 11.32
N GLU A 156 -24.26 33.71 11.20
CA GLU A 156 -23.90 34.44 9.98
C GLU A 156 -22.44 34.27 9.62
N TRP A 157 -21.58 34.46 10.61
CA TRP A 157 -20.15 34.23 10.47
C TRP A 157 -19.84 32.79 10.07
N LEU A 158 -20.52 31.79 10.66
CA LEU A 158 -20.29 30.37 10.36
C LEU A 158 -20.53 30.04 8.88
N TRP A 159 -21.67 30.45 8.31
CA TRP A 159 -21.92 30.19 6.88
C TRP A 159 -21.04 31.04 5.97
N HIS A 160 -20.61 32.23 6.41
CA HIS A 160 -19.63 33.04 5.67
C HIS A 160 -18.26 32.35 5.58
N VAL A 161 -17.78 31.73 6.67
CA VAL A 161 -16.55 30.93 6.66
C VAL A 161 -16.71 29.72 5.73
N ALA A 162 -17.87 29.05 5.74
CA ALA A 162 -18.12 27.92 4.85
C ALA A 162 -18.13 28.33 3.36
N LEU A 163 -18.85 29.41 3.01
CA LEU A 163 -18.90 29.90 1.63
C LEU A 163 -17.55 30.45 1.15
N SER A 164 -16.81 31.15 2.01
CA SER A 164 -15.47 31.62 1.66
C SER A 164 -14.52 30.45 1.39
N GLU A 165 -14.58 29.37 2.19
CA GLU A 165 -13.83 28.14 1.90
C GLU A 165 -14.19 27.55 0.52
N MET A 166 -15.49 27.43 0.22
CA MET A 166 -15.96 26.89 -1.06
C MET A 166 -15.52 27.74 -2.25
N VAL A 167 -15.61 29.06 -2.15
CA VAL A 167 -15.28 29.99 -3.24
C VAL A 167 -13.77 30.08 -3.39
N GLU A 168 -13.02 30.28 -2.31
CA GLU A 168 -11.57 30.47 -2.36
C GLU A 168 -10.84 29.20 -2.76
N SER A 169 -11.31 28.02 -2.35
CA SER A 169 -10.74 26.72 -2.77
C SER A 169 -10.88 26.43 -4.27
N SER A 170 -11.70 27.19 -5.00
CA SER A 170 -11.83 27.07 -6.46
C SER A 170 -10.84 27.95 -7.24
N LYS A 171 -10.23 28.94 -6.58
CA LYS A 171 -9.42 29.96 -7.23
C LYS A 171 -7.94 29.58 -7.31
N VAL A 172 -7.26 30.14 -8.31
CA VAL A 172 -5.80 30.20 -8.38
C VAL A 172 -5.38 31.61 -8.00
N VAL A 173 -4.63 31.76 -6.91
CA VAL A 173 -4.30 33.07 -6.33
C VAL A 173 -2.80 33.14 -6.06
N ARG A 174 -2.20 34.30 -6.32
CA ARG A 174 -0.82 34.62 -5.97
C ARG A 174 -0.81 35.58 -4.79
N PHE A 175 -0.05 35.26 -3.75
CA PHE A 175 0.05 36.06 -2.54
C PHE A 175 1.48 35.98 -1.99
N ASP A 176 1.86 36.97 -1.20
CA ASP A 176 3.18 36.99 -0.58
C ASP A 176 3.12 36.26 0.77
N ALA A 177 4.04 35.33 0.97
CA ALA A 177 4.09 34.52 2.18
C ALA A 177 5.53 34.15 2.55
N LYS A 178 5.73 33.80 3.83
CA LYS A 178 7.02 33.32 4.32
C LYS A 178 7.12 31.82 4.08
N ILE A 179 8.18 31.42 3.38
CA ILE A 179 8.52 30.02 3.16
C ILE A 179 9.68 29.68 4.07
N ALA A 180 9.50 28.68 4.92
CA ALA A 180 10.60 28.09 5.68
C ALA A 180 11.40 27.16 4.76
N ALA A 181 12.66 27.51 4.52
CA ALA A 181 13.63 26.71 3.79
C ALA A 181 14.10 25.52 4.64
N THR A 182 14.77 24.56 4.00
CA THR A 182 15.26 23.33 4.65
C THR A 182 16.30 23.55 5.74
N ASP A 183 16.93 24.72 5.79
CA ASP A 183 17.87 25.15 6.83
C ASP A 183 17.19 25.85 8.01
N GLY A 184 15.86 25.97 7.99
CA GLY A 184 15.06 26.65 9.00
C GLY A 184 15.03 28.17 8.85
N THR A 185 15.63 28.73 7.78
CA THR A 185 15.51 30.17 7.48
C THR A 185 14.16 30.46 6.83
N GLU A 186 13.47 31.51 7.29
CA GLU A 186 12.26 31.99 6.66
C GLU A 186 12.60 33.03 5.58
N GLN A 187 12.12 32.82 4.36
CA GLN A 187 12.30 33.74 3.24
C GLN A 187 10.93 34.18 2.71
N GLU A 188 10.76 35.49 2.50
CA GLU A 188 9.55 35.99 1.83
C GLU A 188 9.62 35.69 0.34
N ALA A 189 8.57 35.05 -0.15
CA ALA A 189 8.45 34.69 -1.55
C ALA A 189 6.99 34.76 -2.01
N LYS A 190 6.81 34.91 -3.31
CA LYS A 190 5.50 34.95 -3.94
C LYS A 190 4.99 33.53 -4.16
N VAL A 191 3.98 33.14 -3.41
CA VAL A 191 3.38 31.80 -3.46
C VAL A 191 2.14 31.82 -4.34
N THR A 192 2.00 30.82 -5.20
CA THR A 192 0.79 30.56 -5.97
C THR A 192 0.03 29.39 -5.36
N ARG A 193 -1.18 29.66 -4.87
CA ARG A 193 -2.14 28.63 -4.43
C ARG A 193 -3.02 28.22 -5.59
N ILE A 194 -3.16 26.91 -5.78
CA ILE A 194 -3.95 26.30 -6.86
C ILE A 194 -5.09 25.55 -6.21
N GLY A 195 -6.22 26.24 -6.06
CA GLY A 195 -7.39 25.75 -5.38
C GLY A 195 -7.10 25.25 -3.97
N ALA A 196 -7.59 24.06 -3.65
CA ALA A 196 -7.30 23.34 -2.39
C ALA A 196 -6.21 22.26 -2.53
N PHE A 197 -5.50 22.20 -3.66
CA PHE A 197 -4.65 21.05 -3.99
C PHE A 197 -3.16 21.30 -3.75
N ASN A 198 -2.61 22.39 -4.29
CA ASN A 198 -1.18 22.66 -4.24
C ASN A 198 -0.83 24.10 -3.87
N LEU A 199 0.35 24.26 -3.29
CA LEU A 199 1.09 25.51 -3.21
C LEU A 199 2.36 25.37 -4.04
N ILE A 200 2.70 26.38 -4.85
CA ILE A 200 3.94 26.43 -5.62
C ILE A 200 4.62 27.80 -5.50
N SER A 201 5.94 27.84 -5.63
CA SER A 201 6.73 29.06 -5.74
C SER A 201 7.97 28.79 -6.60
N GLY A 202 8.18 29.57 -7.66
CA GLY A 202 9.36 29.43 -8.53
C GLY A 202 9.43 28.06 -9.23
N GLY A 203 8.29 27.51 -9.61
CA GLY A 203 8.14 26.16 -10.17
C GLY A 203 8.28 25.01 -9.18
N GLN A 204 8.61 25.29 -7.92
CA GLN A 204 8.77 24.28 -6.86
C GLN A 204 7.47 24.10 -6.09
N TYR A 205 7.17 22.87 -5.70
CA TYR A 205 6.02 22.54 -4.86
C TYR A 205 6.35 22.78 -3.39
N LEU A 206 5.38 23.36 -2.69
CA LEU A 206 5.45 23.68 -1.26
C LEU A 206 4.44 22.85 -0.48
N ARG A 207 4.64 22.74 0.83
CA ARG A 207 3.71 22.08 1.75
C ARG A 207 3.30 23.02 2.87
N TYR A 208 2.01 23.06 3.16
CA TYR A 208 1.49 23.76 4.34
C TYR A 208 1.41 22.80 5.52
N LEU A 209 1.94 23.20 6.67
CA LEU A 209 1.87 22.47 7.93
C LEU A 209 0.80 23.11 8.81
N ALA A 210 -0.35 22.45 8.93
CA ALA A 210 -1.48 22.92 9.72
C ALA A 210 -1.17 23.06 11.22
N ASP A 211 -0.22 22.27 11.75
CA ASP A 211 0.13 22.27 13.17
C ASP A 211 0.94 23.50 13.58
N THR A 212 1.72 24.08 12.66
CA THR A 212 2.61 25.21 12.92
C THR A 212 2.25 26.46 12.11
N ASP A 213 1.21 26.40 11.27
CA ASP A 213 0.81 27.45 10.33
C ASP A 213 1.94 27.94 9.42
N GLN A 214 2.84 27.03 9.03
CA GLN A 214 4.00 27.36 8.20
C GLN A 214 3.93 26.73 6.80
N ILE A 215 4.38 27.48 5.81
CA ILE A 215 4.65 26.95 4.46
C ILE A 215 6.12 26.53 4.43
N VAL A 216 6.36 25.25 4.15
CA VAL A 216 7.71 24.68 4.09
C VAL A 216 8.06 24.27 2.67
N MET A 217 9.32 24.49 2.30
CA MET A 217 9.89 23.92 1.08
C MET A 217 10.36 22.48 1.38
N PRO A 218 9.79 21.46 0.72
CA PRO A 218 10.23 20.08 0.89
C PRO A 218 11.69 19.89 0.43
N THR A 219 12.42 18.94 1.04
CA THR A 219 13.85 18.64 0.75
C THR A 219 14.12 18.07 -0.65
N GLY A 220 13.08 17.77 -1.42
CA GLY A 220 13.15 17.25 -2.78
C GLY A 220 11.95 17.70 -3.58
N GLN A 221 12.03 17.56 -4.89
CA GLN A 221 10.99 18.01 -5.82
C GLN A 221 10.57 16.85 -6.73
N PRO A 222 9.32 16.83 -7.20
CA PRO A 222 8.87 15.82 -8.14
C PRO A 222 9.66 15.94 -9.46
N SER A 223 9.64 14.89 -10.29
CA SER A 223 10.42 14.85 -11.55
C SER A 223 10.26 16.13 -12.38
N ASP A 224 11.30 16.55 -13.10
CA ASP A 224 11.37 17.75 -13.95
C ASP A 224 10.12 18.06 -14.76
N ARG A 225 9.41 17.02 -15.24
CA ARG A 225 8.15 17.17 -15.96
C ARG A 225 7.11 17.99 -15.17
N TYR A 226 6.98 17.76 -13.86
CA TYR A 226 6.01 18.44 -13.00
C TYR A 226 6.44 19.85 -12.61
N VAL A 227 7.72 20.03 -12.29
CA VAL A 227 8.31 21.36 -12.01
C VAL A 227 8.13 22.29 -13.21
N LYS A 228 8.35 21.81 -14.44
CA LYS A 228 8.12 22.58 -15.66
C LYS A 228 6.67 22.98 -15.87
N LEU A 229 5.71 22.11 -15.49
CA LEU A 229 4.28 22.46 -15.55
C LEU A 229 3.93 23.56 -14.54
N ALA A 230 4.46 23.46 -13.32
CA ALA A 230 4.30 24.49 -12.29
C ALA A 230 4.91 25.83 -12.73
N GLU A 231 6.12 25.83 -13.26
CA GLU A 231 6.80 27.03 -13.77
C GLU A 231 6.04 27.66 -14.95
N ALA A 232 5.50 26.83 -15.85
CA ALA A 232 4.67 27.31 -16.96
C ALA A 232 3.38 27.99 -16.46
N LEU A 233 2.74 27.43 -15.44
CA LEU A 233 1.55 28.03 -14.82
C LEU A 233 1.87 29.37 -14.13
N GLU A 234 3.00 29.47 -13.42
CA GLU A 234 3.42 30.72 -12.77
C GLU A 234 3.76 31.84 -13.75
N LYS A 235 4.32 31.50 -14.92
CA LYS A 235 4.60 32.47 -15.98
C LYS A 235 3.34 32.89 -16.74
N SER A 236 2.33 32.04 -16.79
CA SER A 236 1.06 32.34 -17.45
C SER A 236 0.20 33.32 -16.65
N THR A 237 -0.66 34.09 -17.32
CA THR A 237 -1.60 35.02 -16.68
C THR A 237 -3.05 34.71 -17.04
N GLU A 238 -3.29 34.18 -18.24
CA GLU A 238 -4.62 33.79 -18.74
C GLU A 238 -4.54 32.47 -19.51
N GLY A 239 -5.70 31.82 -19.68
CA GLY A 239 -5.85 30.59 -20.46
C GLY A 239 -5.86 29.30 -19.63
N VAL A 240 -6.08 28.17 -20.33
CA VAL A 240 -6.11 26.83 -19.73
C VAL A 240 -4.72 26.24 -19.79
N HIS A 241 -4.14 25.92 -18.62
CA HIS A 241 -2.80 25.37 -18.50
C HIS A 241 -2.86 23.99 -17.85
N MET A 242 -2.02 23.08 -18.33
CA MET A 242 -1.88 21.75 -17.73
C MET A 242 -1.12 21.88 -16.41
N MET A 243 -1.71 21.37 -15.34
CA MET A 243 -1.08 21.36 -14.01
C MET A 243 -1.31 20.00 -13.34
N ALA A 244 -0.28 19.49 -12.67
CA ALA A 244 -0.42 18.32 -11.82
C ALA A 244 -0.89 18.75 -10.44
N VAL A 245 -2.04 18.22 -10.00
CA VAL A 245 -2.66 18.49 -8.70
C VAL A 245 -2.48 17.31 -7.75
N ASP A 246 -2.18 17.60 -6.48
CA ASP A 246 -2.17 16.61 -5.41
C ASP A 246 -3.49 16.70 -4.62
N PRO A 247 -4.43 15.75 -4.79
CA PRO A 247 -5.69 15.75 -4.05
C PRO A 247 -5.51 15.50 -2.54
N THR A 248 -4.35 14.97 -2.13
CA THR A 248 -4.03 14.65 -0.74
C THR A 248 -3.31 15.79 -0.01
N ARG A 249 -3.22 16.98 -0.63
CA ARG A 249 -2.66 18.20 -0.03
C ARG A 249 -1.20 18.02 0.45
N GLY A 250 -0.40 17.29 -0.33
CA GLY A 250 1.04 17.12 -0.11
C GLY A 250 1.47 15.78 0.47
N ALA A 251 0.55 14.88 0.83
CA ALA A 251 0.91 13.53 1.29
C ALA A 251 1.47 12.67 0.14
N LEU A 252 0.83 12.71 -1.03
CA LEU A 252 1.31 12.02 -2.23
C LEU A 252 2.62 12.62 -2.73
N LEU A 253 2.74 13.94 -2.71
CA LEU A 253 4.01 14.62 -3.02
C LEU A 253 5.15 14.11 -2.12
N ALA A 254 4.91 14.01 -0.80
CA ALA A 254 5.89 13.50 0.14
C ALA A 254 6.27 12.02 -0.10
N LEU A 255 5.36 11.20 -0.64
CA LEU A 255 5.63 9.82 -1.05
C LEU A 255 6.40 9.75 -2.38
N LEU A 256 6.05 10.60 -3.36
CA LEU A 256 6.75 10.67 -4.64
C LEU A 256 8.20 11.09 -4.46
N MET A 257 8.47 12.00 -3.53
CA MET A 257 9.82 12.42 -3.17
C MET A 257 10.65 11.33 -2.49
N GLN A 258 10.03 10.29 -1.91
CA GLN A 258 10.74 9.15 -1.33
C GLN A 258 11.15 8.11 -2.37
N ARG A 259 10.72 8.24 -3.65
CA ARG A 259 11.13 7.32 -4.71
C ARG A 259 12.47 7.76 -5.31
N PRO A 260 13.56 6.98 -5.16
CA PRO A 260 14.82 7.32 -5.76
C PRO A 260 14.77 7.21 -7.29
N GLY A 261 15.32 8.23 -7.96
CA GLY A 261 15.48 8.29 -9.41
C GLY A 261 16.50 7.27 -9.93
N PHE A 262 16.65 7.16 -11.26
CA PHE A 262 17.58 6.19 -11.88
C PHE A 262 19.05 6.43 -11.48
N VAL A 263 19.48 7.70 -11.48
CA VAL A 263 20.86 8.07 -11.11
C VAL A 263 21.09 7.84 -9.61
N GLU A 264 20.12 8.21 -8.77
CA GLU A 264 20.16 7.96 -7.34
C GLU A 264 20.22 6.46 -7.03
N ARG A 265 19.53 5.59 -7.79
CA ARG A 265 19.64 4.13 -7.65
C ARG A 265 21.05 3.61 -7.95
N ILE A 266 21.72 4.15 -8.97
CA ILE A 266 23.11 3.78 -9.28
C ILE A 266 24.05 4.24 -8.16
N GLN A 267 23.83 5.45 -7.63
CA GLN A 267 24.58 5.95 -6.47
C GLN A 267 24.33 5.10 -5.23
N GLN A 268 23.09 4.65 -5.03
CA GLN A 268 22.72 3.74 -3.96
C GLN A 268 23.51 2.44 -4.05
N ALA A 269 23.68 1.84 -5.24
CA ALA A 269 24.47 0.61 -5.46
C ALA A 269 25.94 0.68 -5.00
N GLY A 270 26.42 1.87 -4.64
CA GLY A 270 27.71 2.09 -4.01
C GLY A 270 28.89 1.69 -4.90
N ALA A 271 30.05 1.44 -4.28
CA ALA A 271 31.27 1.10 -4.99
C ALA A 271 31.13 -0.14 -5.90
N ILE A 272 30.37 -1.14 -5.45
CA ILE A 272 30.17 -2.39 -6.19
C ILE A 272 29.35 -2.15 -7.46
N GLY A 273 28.32 -1.30 -7.42
CA GLY A 273 27.55 -0.90 -8.60
C GLY A 273 28.41 -0.27 -9.68
N TYR A 274 29.32 0.64 -9.31
CA TYR A 274 30.26 1.25 -10.26
C TYR A 274 31.24 0.24 -10.87
N VAL A 275 31.71 -0.72 -10.09
CA VAL A 275 32.57 -1.81 -10.60
C VAL A 275 31.82 -2.68 -11.62
N ILE A 276 30.56 -3.02 -11.35
CA ILE A 276 29.70 -3.77 -12.28
C ILE A 276 29.51 -3.00 -13.59
N LEU A 277 29.23 -1.70 -13.52
CA LEU A 277 29.06 -0.85 -14.70
C LEU A 277 30.35 -0.70 -15.51
N ALA A 278 31.50 -0.53 -14.85
CA ALA A 278 32.79 -0.44 -15.53
C ALA A 278 33.16 -1.76 -16.23
N LEU A 279 32.97 -2.90 -15.55
CA LEU A 279 33.14 -4.23 -16.13
C LEU A 279 32.20 -4.43 -17.32
N GLY A 280 30.95 -4.02 -17.19
CA GLY A 280 29.93 -4.11 -18.23
C GLY A 280 30.28 -3.29 -19.47
N ALA A 281 30.72 -2.05 -19.29
CA ALA A 281 31.15 -1.19 -20.38
C ALA A 281 32.36 -1.77 -21.14
N ALA A 282 33.36 -2.28 -20.41
CA ALA A 282 34.53 -2.91 -21.01
C ALA A 282 34.16 -4.18 -21.80
N ALA A 283 33.33 -5.05 -21.20
CA ALA A 283 32.88 -6.28 -21.85
C ALA A 283 31.99 -5.99 -23.07
N LEU A 284 31.10 -5.00 -23.00
CA LEU A 284 30.25 -4.58 -24.12
C LEU A 284 31.11 -4.02 -25.28
N GLY A 285 32.15 -3.24 -24.97
CA GLY A 285 33.12 -2.79 -25.96
C GLY A 285 33.79 -3.95 -26.70
N VAL A 286 34.22 -4.98 -25.97
CA VAL A 286 34.78 -6.21 -26.57
C VAL A 286 33.72 -6.97 -27.38
N VAL A 287 32.46 -7.05 -26.93
CA VAL A 287 31.37 -7.67 -27.70
C VAL A 287 31.18 -6.95 -29.05
N ILE A 288 31.13 -5.62 -29.05
CA ILE A 288 30.97 -4.81 -30.27
C ILE A 288 32.16 -5.02 -31.21
N GLU A 289 33.39 -4.95 -30.69
CA GLU A 289 34.63 -5.20 -31.45
C GLU A 289 34.60 -6.59 -32.10
N ARG A 290 34.28 -7.64 -31.32
CA ARG A 290 34.20 -9.02 -31.82
C ARG A 290 33.11 -9.20 -32.86
N PHE A 291 31.95 -8.58 -32.67
CA PHE A 291 30.83 -8.67 -33.62
C PHE A 291 31.21 -8.07 -34.99
N VAL A 292 31.90 -6.92 -34.99
CA VAL A 292 32.40 -6.28 -36.22
C VAL A 292 33.49 -7.11 -36.88
N VAL A 293 34.50 -7.56 -36.14
CA VAL A 293 35.63 -8.35 -36.68
C VAL A 293 35.15 -9.68 -37.25
N LEU A 294 34.36 -10.45 -36.50
CA LEU A 294 33.85 -11.75 -36.94
C LEU A 294 32.82 -11.59 -38.06
N GLY A 295 32.02 -10.52 -38.05
CA GLY A 295 31.12 -10.18 -39.16
C GLY A 295 31.87 -9.91 -40.47
N ARG A 296 32.98 -9.16 -40.42
CA ARG A 296 33.87 -8.94 -41.58
C ARG A 296 34.52 -10.23 -42.07
N VAL A 297 35.05 -11.05 -41.16
CA VAL A 297 35.67 -12.35 -41.50
C VAL A 297 34.64 -13.28 -42.13
N ARG A 298 33.42 -13.36 -41.59
CA ARG A 298 32.32 -14.14 -42.15
C ARG A 298 31.95 -13.69 -43.57
N ARG A 299 31.88 -12.37 -43.81
CA ARG A 299 31.63 -11.83 -45.15
C ARG A 299 32.72 -12.21 -46.15
N ARG A 300 34.00 -12.09 -45.76
CA ARG A 300 35.14 -12.47 -46.62
C ARG A 300 35.19 -13.97 -46.91
N MET A 301 34.91 -14.82 -45.91
CA MET A 301 34.81 -16.27 -46.12
C MET A 301 33.67 -16.64 -47.08
N ARG A 302 32.52 -15.93 -47.01
CA ARG A 302 31.40 -16.15 -47.93
C ARG A 302 31.76 -15.77 -49.37
N GLN A 303 32.52 -14.68 -49.55
CA GLN A 303 33.04 -14.27 -50.86
C GLN A 303 34.10 -15.27 -51.40
N GLN A 304 34.97 -15.80 -50.53
CA GLN A 304 35.96 -16.81 -50.89
C GLN A 304 35.34 -18.12 -51.38
N LYS A 305 34.14 -18.48 -50.89
CA LYS A 305 33.40 -19.66 -51.33
C LYS A 305 32.93 -19.55 -52.79
N ALA A 306 32.71 -18.33 -53.28
CA ALA A 306 32.30 -18.06 -54.66
C ALA A 306 33.50 -17.84 -55.61
N ALA A 307 34.70 -17.60 -55.09
CA ALA A 307 35.89 -17.35 -55.89
C ALA A 307 36.71 -18.62 -56.15
N HIS A 308 37.27 -18.74 -57.36
CA HIS A 308 38.10 -19.89 -57.75
C HIS A 308 39.52 -19.84 -57.17
N LEU A 309 40.11 -18.65 -57.02
CA LEU A 309 41.48 -18.48 -56.52
C LEU A 309 41.53 -18.30 -54.99
N PRO A 310 42.43 -19.01 -54.27
CA PRO A 310 42.64 -18.84 -52.83
C PRO A 310 43.16 -17.44 -52.47
N ARG A 311 42.61 -16.81 -51.42
CA ARG A 311 43.11 -15.53 -50.87
C ARG A 311 43.65 -15.70 -49.45
N THR A 312 44.68 -14.95 -49.08
CA THR A 312 45.33 -15.05 -47.76
C THR A 312 44.65 -14.22 -46.67
N ASP A 313 43.70 -13.35 -47.03
CA ASP A 313 43.04 -12.36 -46.17
C ASP A 313 41.92 -12.92 -45.27
N ASN A 314 41.58 -14.20 -45.45
CA ASN A 314 40.54 -14.89 -44.70
C ASN A 314 40.94 -16.34 -44.36
N PRO A 315 40.43 -16.90 -43.24
CA PRO A 315 40.80 -18.25 -42.80
C PRO A 315 40.50 -19.34 -43.84
N LEU A 316 39.37 -19.26 -44.53
CA LEU A 316 38.98 -20.26 -45.54
C LEU A 316 39.94 -20.27 -46.73
N GLY A 317 40.38 -19.10 -47.18
CA GLY A 317 41.33 -18.99 -48.28
C GLY A 317 42.72 -19.51 -47.91
N ARG A 318 43.19 -19.30 -46.67
CA ARG A 318 44.42 -19.92 -46.16
C ARG A 318 44.35 -21.45 -46.11
N LEU A 319 43.19 -22.01 -45.77
CA LEU A 319 42.97 -23.46 -45.82
C LEU A 319 42.97 -24.00 -47.27
N ARG A 320 42.40 -23.27 -48.23
CA ARG A 320 42.44 -23.65 -49.66
C ARG A 320 43.83 -23.55 -50.28
N ILE A 321 44.73 -22.76 -49.70
CA ILE A 321 46.16 -22.74 -50.10
C ILE A 321 46.83 -24.06 -49.69
N ILE A 322 46.55 -24.57 -48.48
CA ILE A 322 47.05 -25.89 -48.03
C ILE A 322 46.58 -27.00 -48.98
N GLU A 323 45.32 -26.95 -49.42
CA GLU A 323 44.78 -27.88 -50.43
C GLU A 323 45.50 -27.77 -51.79
N ARG A 324 45.69 -26.55 -52.29
CA ARG A 324 46.33 -26.31 -53.59
C ARG A 324 47.81 -26.71 -53.60
N ASP A 325 48.53 -26.42 -52.52
CA ASP A 325 49.98 -26.64 -52.44
C ASP A 325 50.33 -28.13 -52.17
N ASN A 326 49.33 -28.99 -51.95
CA ASN A 326 49.50 -30.44 -51.73
C ASN A 326 48.55 -31.28 -52.63
N PRO A 327 48.62 -31.20 -53.96
CA PRO A 327 47.65 -31.84 -54.87
C PRO A 327 47.78 -33.37 -54.99
N GLY A 328 48.89 -33.95 -54.51
CA GLY A 328 49.18 -35.39 -54.60
C GLY A 328 49.01 -36.16 -53.28
N ASP A 329 48.61 -35.50 -52.20
CA ASP A 329 48.42 -36.14 -50.89
C ASP A 329 47.16 -37.02 -50.89
N ASP A 330 47.25 -38.19 -50.25
CA ASP A 330 46.06 -38.99 -49.94
C ASP A 330 45.08 -38.19 -49.06
N ALA A 331 43.78 -38.41 -49.27
CA ALA A 331 42.72 -37.66 -48.60
C ALA A 331 42.82 -37.66 -47.05
N GLU A 332 43.45 -38.68 -46.47
CA GLU A 332 43.73 -38.76 -45.03
C GLU A 332 44.84 -37.78 -44.59
N ILE A 333 45.94 -37.71 -45.34
CA ILE A 333 47.07 -36.79 -45.09
C ILE A 333 46.61 -35.34 -45.30
N LEU A 334 45.85 -35.10 -46.38
CA LEU A 334 45.28 -33.79 -46.64
C LEU A 334 44.28 -33.38 -45.55
N GLY A 335 43.43 -34.31 -45.08
CA GLY A 335 42.52 -34.09 -43.96
C GLY A 335 43.25 -33.70 -42.67
N LEU A 336 44.35 -34.38 -42.34
CA LEU A 336 45.19 -34.07 -41.17
C LEU A 336 45.85 -32.68 -41.28
N LYS A 337 46.37 -32.31 -42.47
CA LYS A 337 46.95 -30.98 -42.73
C LYS A 337 45.90 -29.88 -42.64
N LEU A 338 44.69 -30.11 -43.14
CA LEU A 338 43.57 -29.17 -43.01
C LEU A 338 43.11 -29.04 -41.55
N ASP A 339 42.99 -30.14 -40.81
CA ASP A 339 42.67 -30.12 -39.38
C ASP A 339 43.72 -29.34 -38.57
N GLN A 340 45.00 -29.54 -38.88
CA GLN A 340 46.09 -28.75 -38.29
C GLN A 340 45.93 -27.25 -38.60
N GLY A 341 45.59 -26.90 -39.84
CA GLY A 341 45.28 -25.52 -40.24
C GLY A 341 44.08 -24.93 -39.49
N VAL A 342 43.01 -25.71 -39.32
CA VAL A 342 41.81 -25.29 -38.55
C VAL A 342 42.18 -25.05 -37.08
N LEU A 343 43.00 -25.91 -36.48
CA LEU A 343 43.47 -25.77 -35.10
C LEU A 343 44.39 -24.55 -34.91
N GLN A 344 45.12 -24.12 -35.94
CA GLN A 344 45.94 -22.89 -35.88
C GLN A 344 45.09 -21.61 -35.99
N GLU A 345 43.96 -21.66 -36.71
CA GLU A 345 43.08 -20.51 -36.91
C GLU A 345 42.04 -20.34 -35.78
N ALA A 346 41.59 -21.43 -35.16
CA ALA A 346 40.56 -21.41 -34.11
C ALA A 346 40.90 -20.53 -32.89
N PRO A 347 42.14 -20.51 -32.35
CA PRO A 347 42.50 -19.64 -31.23
C PRO A 347 42.42 -18.15 -31.57
N ARG A 348 42.78 -17.77 -32.81
CA ARG A 348 42.72 -16.38 -33.29
C ARG A 348 41.28 -15.85 -33.34
N LEU A 349 40.36 -16.69 -33.81
CA LEU A 349 38.93 -16.36 -33.90
C LEU A 349 38.24 -16.38 -32.53
N ARG A 350 38.71 -17.22 -31.60
CA ARG A 350 38.18 -17.31 -30.22
C ARG A 350 38.79 -16.31 -29.24
N ARG A 351 39.76 -15.49 -29.67
CA ARG A 351 40.43 -14.49 -28.81
C ARG A 351 39.38 -13.58 -28.15
N LEU A 352 39.52 -13.39 -26.83
CA LEU A 352 38.62 -12.63 -25.94
C LEU A 352 37.24 -13.24 -25.63
N LEU A 353 36.75 -14.26 -26.35
CA LEU A 353 35.48 -14.92 -26.01
C LEU A 353 35.49 -15.59 -24.62
N PRO A 354 36.57 -16.27 -24.17
CA PRO A 354 36.64 -16.80 -22.81
C PRO A 354 36.62 -15.70 -21.73
N ALA A 355 37.24 -14.55 -22.00
CA ALA A 355 37.22 -13.41 -21.10
C ALA A 355 35.80 -12.84 -20.95
N LEU A 356 35.04 -12.74 -22.04
CA LEU A 356 33.62 -12.37 -22.00
C LEU A 356 32.79 -13.37 -21.19
N ALA A 357 33.05 -14.68 -21.32
CA ALA A 357 32.36 -15.70 -20.53
C ALA A 357 32.65 -15.55 -19.03
N VAL A 358 33.90 -15.27 -18.65
CA VAL A 358 34.28 -14.96 -17.26
C VAL A 358 33.53 -13.73 -16.76
N CYS A 359 33.48 -12.65 -17.55
CA CYS A 359 32.75 -11.42 -17.19
C CYS A 359 31.24 -11.69 -17.01
N ALA A 360 30.63 -12.45 -17.92
CA ALA A 360 29.21 -12.83 -17.83
C ALA A 360 28.90 -13.67 -16.59
N THR A 361 29.82 -14.52 -16.15
CA THR A 361 29.65 -15.29 -14.91
C THR A 361 30.00 -14.50 -13.64
N ALA A 362 30.92 -13.54 -13.74
CA ALA A 362 31.35 -12.73 -12.60
C ALA A 362 30.36 -11.60 -12.27
N ALA A 363 29.69 -11.01 -13.27
CA ALA A 363 28.78 -9.90 -13.06
C ALA A 363 27.59 -10.21 -12.12
N PRO A 364 26.90 -11.38 -12.22
CA PRO A 364 25.86 -11.75 -11.25
C PRO A 364 26.41 -12.03 -9.85
N LEU A 365 27.63 -12.58 -9.76
CA LEU A 365 28.30 -12.84 -8.48
C LEU A 365 28.68 -11.53 -7.78
N LEU A 366 29.12 -10.53 -8.53
CA LEU A 366 29.37 -9.17 -8.02
C LEU A 366 28.06 -8.49 -7.58
N GLY A 367 26.96 -8.73 -8.28
CA GLY A 367 25.64 -8.25 -7.87
C GLY A 367 25.19 -8.87 -6.54
N LEU A 368 25.37 -10.18 -6.39
CA LEU A 368 25.11 -10.90 -5.14
C LEU A 368 26.01 -10.40 -3.99
N LEU A 369 27.30 -10.13 -4.28
CA LEU A 369 28.22 -9.50 -3.31
C LEU A 369 27.71 -8.12 -2.87
N GLY A 370 27.20 -7.30 -3.81
CA GLY A 370 26.58 -6.02 -3.50
C GLY A 370 25.34 -6.15 -2.62
N THR A 371 24.59 -7.24 -2.79
CA THR A 371 23.42 -7.53 -1.95
C THR A 371 23.85 -7.84 -0.51
N VAL A 372 24.90 -8.64 -0.34
CA VAL A 372 25.46 -8.96 0.99
C VAL A 372 26.02 -7.71 1.66
N ALA A 373 26.78 -6.89 0.91
CA ALA A 373 27.32 -5.63 1.42
C ALA A 373 26.21 -4.67 1.89
N GLY A 374 25.17 -4.47 1.08
CA GLY A 374 24.04 -3.61 1.43
C GLY A 374 23.26 -4.11 2.64
N MET A 375 23.05 -5.43 2.77
CA MET A 375 22.43 -5.99 3.97
C MET A 375 23.29 -5.80 5.23
N ILE A 376 24.62 -5.95 5.13
CA ILE A 376 25.53 -5.70 6.27
C ILE A 376 25.44 -4.23 6.71
N GLU A 377 25.47 -3.29 5.77
CA GLU A 377 25.34 -1.86 6.06
C GLU A 377 23.99 -1.53 6.71
N THR A 378 22.91 -2.16 6.23
CA THR A 378 21.57 -2.05 6.83
C THR A 378 21.55 -2.54 8.28
N PHE A 379 22.12 -3.72 8.55
CA PHE A 379 22.18 -4.27 9.91
C PHE A 379 23.06 -3.41 10.84
N GLN A 380 24.18 -2.89 10.33
CA GLN A 380 25.04 -1.96 11.09
C GLN A 380 24.29 -0.66 11.42
N ALA A 381 23.55 -0.09 10.47
CA ALA A 381 22.72 1.09 10.71
C ALA A 381 21.63 0.81 11.77
N MET A 382 21.00 -0.36 11.74
CA MET A 382 20.05 -0.77 12.78
C MET A 382 20.70 -0.92 14.17
N THR A 383 21.94 -1.40 14.24
CA THR A 383 22.67 -1.47 15.52
C THR A 383 23.08 -0.10 16.06
N LEU A 384 23.36 0.86 15.18
CA LEU A 384 23.82 2.20 15.56
C LEU A 384 22.67 3.14 15.94
N PHE A 385 21.56 3.08 15.20
CA PHE A 385 20.43 4.02 15.30
C PHE A 385 19.16 3.39 15.90
N GLY A 386 19.17 2.08 16.17
CA GLY A 386 18.01 1.32 16.63
C GLY A 386 17.03 0.97 15.49
N ALA A 387 16.15 0.00 15.71
CA ALA A 387 15.15 -0.44 14.72
C ALA A 387 13.97 0.54 14.53
N GLY A 388 14.14 1.81 14.92
CA GLY A 388 13.05 2.78 15.12
C GLY A 388 12.43 3.32 13.83
N ASP A 389 13.19 3.41 12.73
CA ASP A 389 12.69 3.90 11.45
C ASP A 389 12.71 2.82 10.35
N PRO A 390 11.56 2.23 10.00
CA PRO A 390 11.43 1.26 8.91
C PRO A 390 11.96 1.78 7.56
N LYS A 391 12.00 3.10 7.36
CA LYS A 391 12.51 3.71 6.11
C LYS A 391 14.02 3.55 5.95
N LEU A 392 14.78 3.62 7.04
CA LEU A 392 16.24 3.40 7.01
C LEU A 392 16.56 1.95 6.63
N VAL A 393 15.78 1.01 7.15
CA VAL A 393 15.92 -0.42 6.83
C VAL A 393 15.54 -0.69 5.36
N ALA A 394 14.46 -0.09 4.87
CA ALA A 394 14.02 -0.24 3.49
C ALA A 394 15.03 0.33 2.48
N GLY A 395 15.71 1.44 2.81
CA GLY A 395 16.74 2.04 1.96
C GLY A 395 17.94 1.12 1.71
N GLY A 396 18.45 0.47 2.76
CA GLY A 396 19.59 -0.44 2.64
C GLY A 396 19.27 -1.78 1.94
N ILE A 397 18.04 -2.27 2.10
CA ILE A 397 17.53 -3.43 1.32
C ILE A 397 17.36 -3.06 -0.17
N SER A 398 16.87 -1.85 -0.46
CA SER A 398 16.77 -1.34 -1.83
C SER A 398 18.14 -1.25 -2.51
N LEU A 399 19.15 -0.73 -1.81
CA LEU A 399 20.55 -0.72 -2.26
C LEU A 399 21.01 -2.14 -2.64
N ALA A 400 20.77 -3.11 -1.75
CA ALA A 400 21.18 -4.50 -1.94
C ALA A 400 20.59 -5.11 -3.23
N LEU A 401 19.32 -4.82 -3.53
CA LEU A 401 18.63 -5.34 -4.72
C LEU A 401 19.10 -4.69 -6.03
N VAL A 402 19.39 -3.38 -6.02
CA VAL A 402 19.85 -2.67 -7.22
C VAL A 402 21.20 -3.20 -7.72
N ALA A 403 22.11 -3.60 -6.82
CA ALA A 403 23.38 -4.19 -7.22
C ALA A 403 23.21 -5.52 -7.98
N THR A 404 22.26 -6.37 -7.56
CA THR A 404 21.92 -7.62 -8.26
C THR A 404 21.25 -7.35 -9.59
N GLU A 405 20.34 -6.38 -9.65
CA GLU A 405 19.70 -5.95 -10.89
C GLU A 405 20.75 -5.50 -11.92
N LEU A 406 21.69 -4.65 -11.52
CA LEU A 406 22.80 -4.21 -12.36
C LEU A 406 23.69 -5.38 -12.82
N GLY A 407 23.97 -6.34 -11.93
CA GLY A 407 24.76 -7.53 -12.24
C GLY A 407 24.12 -8.39 -13.33
N LEU A 408 22.80 -8.58 -13.29
CA LEU A 408 22.05 -9.32 -14.30
C LEU A 408 21.90 -8.52 -15.61
N LEU A 409 21.62 -7.22 -15.50
CA LEU A 409 21.49 -6.31 -16.64
C LEU A 409 22.79 -6.26 -17.47
N VAL A 410 23.94 -6.37 -16.81
CA VAL A 410 25.25 -6.46 -17.47
C VAL A 410 25.54 -7.88 -17.97
N ALA A 411 25.26 -8.92 -17.18
CA ALA A 411 25.60 -10.30 -17.51
C ALA A 411 24.88 -10.82 -18.77
N ILE A 412 23.60 -10.51 -18.93
CA ILE A 412 22.76 -11.05 -19.99
C ILE A 412 23.26 -10.63 -21.39
N PRO A 413 23.47 -9.33 -21.69
CA PRO A 413 24.01 -8.91 -22.99
C PRO A 413 25.39 -9.51 -23.30
N ILE A 414 26.26 -9.66 -22.29
CA ILE A 414 27.60 -10.24 -22.47
C ILE A 414 27.50 -11.74 -22.79
N LEU A 415 26.64 -12.48 -22.09
CA LEU A 415 26.43 -13.90 -22.33
C LEU A 415 25.87 -14.14 -23.74
N VAL A 416 24.87 -13.35 -24.15
CA VAL A 416 24.29 -13.42 -25.50
C VAL A 416 25.35 -13.05 -26.54
N GLY A 417 26.09 -11.97 -26.34
CA GLY A 417 27.14 -11.50 -27.26
C GLY A 417 28.33 -12.46 -27.39
N SER A 418 28.70 -13.16 -26.32
CA SER A 418 29.81 -14.12 -26.32
C SER A 418 29.44 -15.48 -26.93
N THR A 419 28.17 -15.87 -26.87
CA THR A 419 27.67 -17.15 -27.38
C THR A 419 27.17 -17.07 -28.83
N ALA A 420 26.60 -15.94 -29.25
CA ALA A 420 26.11 -15.71 -30.62
C ALA A 420 27.14 -15.98 -31.74
N PRO A 421 28.45 -15.67 -31.60
CA PRO A 421 29.45 -16.03 -32.61
C PRO A 421 29.95 -17.48 -32.51
N ALA A 422 29.77 -18.17 -31.37
CA ALA A 422 30.38 -19.47 -31.07
C ALA A 422 29.49 -20.69 -31.40
N THR A 423 28.18 -20.52 -31.59
CA THR A 423 27.22 -21.57 -31.95
C THR A 423 27.38 -22.14 -33.37
N GLY A 424 28.45 -21.81 -34.07
CA GLY A 424 28.82 -22.43 -35.35
C GLY A 424 29.42 -23.84 -35.26
N SER A 425 30.18 -24.21 -34.21
CA SER A 425 30.87 -25.52 -34.18
C SER A 425 31.63 -25.87 -32.88
N CYS A 426 31.22 -26.97 -32.23
CA CYS A 426 32.02 -27.97 -31.48
C CYS A 426 32.85 -27.59 -30.22
N THR A 427 32.74 -28.40 -29.15
CA THR A 427 33.61 -28.39 -27.96
C THR A 427 34.01 -29.82 -27.52
N ARG A 428 35.32 -30.12 -27.50
CA ARG A 428 35.98 -31.29 -26.87
C ARG A 428 36.93 -30.79 -25.76
N SER A 429 36.80 -31.27 -24.52
CA SER A 429 37.85 -31.98 -23.73
C SER A 429 37.69 -31.45 -22.28
N THR A 430 37.58 -32.24 -21.21
CA THR A 430 38.74 -32.78 -20.47
C THR A 430 38.36 -33.94 -19.52
N ARG A 431 39.39 -34.75 -19.22
CA ARG A 431 39.46 -35.95 -18.35
C ARG A 431 39.16 -35.67 -16.86
N ARG A 432 38.33 -36.51 -16.21
CA ARG A 432 38.62 -37.68 -15.32
C ARG A 432 38.98 -37.31 -13.86
N TRP A 433 37.97 -37.39 -12.99
CA TRP A 433 38.09 -37.53 -11.53
C TRP A 433 37.07 -38.57 -11.05
N ARG A 434 37.41 -39.41 -10.06
CA ARG A 434 36.51 -40.43 -9.46
C ARG A 434 36.32 -40.12 -7.97
N PRO A 435 35.09 -39.92 -7.46
CA PRO A 435 34.85 -39.87 -6.01
C PRO A 435 34.37 -41.23 -5.47
N SER A 436 34.81 -41.53 -4.25
CA SER A 436 34.46 -42.69 -3.43
C SER A 436 33.11 -42.51 -2.75
N TRP A 437 32.13 -43.34 -3.09
CA TRP A 437 30.81 -43.36 -2.46
C TRP A 437 30.75 -44.43 -1.36
N ARG A 438 30.87 -44.04 -0.09
CA ARG A 438 30.41 -44.84 1.05
C ARG A 438 29.88 -43.92 2.15
N ALA A 439 28.57 -43.65 2.09
CA ALA A 439 27.67 -43.42 3.23
C ALA A 439 26.36 -42.81 2.72
N ALA A 440 25.39 -43.65 2.34
CA ALA A 440 24.01 -43.22 2.10
C ALA A 440 23.14 -43.67 3.26
N ARG A 441 22.42 -42.73 3.89
CA ARG A 441 21.38 -43.03 4.90
C ARG A 441 20.10 -43.51 4.18
N PRO A 442 19.26 -44.35 4.84
CA PRO A 442 18.04 -44.87 4.23
C PRO A 442 17.00 -43.77 3.96
N MET A 443 16.23 -43.91 2.88
CA MET A 443 15.18 -42.98 2.47
C MET A 443 13.93 -43.08 3.38
N PRO A 444 13.23 -41.96 3.65
CA PRO A 444 11.96 -41.96 4.36
C PRO A 444 10.80 -42.55 3.51
N PRO A 445 9.68 -42.95 4.13
CA PRO A 445 8.52 -43.52 3.46
C PRO A 445 7.80 -42.54 2.51
N LEU A 446 7.15 -43.07 1.46
CA LEU A 446 6.57 -42.30 0.34
C LEU A 446 5.45 -41.32 0.72
N ALA A 447 4.71 -41.57 1.81
CA ALA A 447 3.63 -40.68 2.27
C ALA A 447 4.17 -39.34 2.79
N ASP A 448 5.26 -39.36 3.57
CA ASP A 448 5.92 -38.14 4.07
C ASP A 448 6.49 -37.27 2.94
N VAL A 449 6.80 -37.87 1.79
CA VAL A 449 7.34 -37.16 0.63
C VAL A 449 6.25 -36.32 -0.05
N TRP A 450 5.00 -36.81 -0.08
CA TRP A 450 3.89 -36.10 -0.71
C TRP A 450 3.48 -34.87 0.08
N ASP A 451 3.32 -35.00 1.40
CA ASP A 451 3.01 -33.86 2.28
C ASP A 451 4.11 -32.79 2.24
N ARG A 452 5.38 -33.21 2.24
CA ARG A 452 6.51 -32.27 2.11
C ARG A 452 6.55 -31.59 0.74
N ALA A 453 6.17 -32.28 -0.33
CA ALA A 453 6.11 -31.70 -1.67
C ALA A 453 4.98 -30.67 -1.79
N GLN A 454 3.82 -30.93 -1.19
CA GLN A 454 2.70 -30.00 -1.19
C GLN A 454 3.03 -28.73 -0.38
N VAL A 455 3.66 -28.88 0.79
CA VAL A 455 4.15 -27.75 1.59
C VAL A 455 5.19 -26.92 0.82
N LEU A 456 6.07 -27.55 0.04
CA LEU A 456 7.05 -26.85 -0.79
C LEU A 456 6.40 -26.06 -1.95
N LEU A 457 5.32 -26.60 -2.54
CA LEU A 457 4.55 -25.94 -3.60
C LEU A 457 3.81 -24.71 -3.08
N GLU A 458 3.21 -24.82 -1.90
CA GLU A 458 2.52 -23.70 -1.23
C GLU A 458 3.52 -22.63 -0.79
N GLN A 459 4.71 -23.01 -0.33
CA GLN A 459 5.74 -22.08 0.12
C GLN A 459 6.52 -21.41 -1.02
N GLY A 460 6.70 -22.06 -2.17
CA GLY A 460 7.53 -21.57 -3.28
C GLY A 460 6.82 -20.62 -4.25
N GLY A 461 5.54 -20.32 -4.01
CA GLY A 461 4.80 -19.33 -4.77
C GLY A 461 4.41 -19.76 -6.18
N ILE A 462 3.95 -18.80 -6.98
CA ILE A 462 3.40 -19.06 -8.33
C ILE A 462 4.41 -19.66 -9.30
N ILE A 463 5.72 -19.51 -9.03
CA ILE A 463 6.81 -19.96 -9.90
C ILE A 463 7.21 -21.42 -9.64
N MET A 464 6.91 -21.95 -8.45
CA MET A 464 7.31 -23.30 -8.04
C MET A 464 6.74 -24.42 -8.94
N PRO A 465 5.46 -24.40 -9.37
CA PRO A 465 4.93 -25.41 -10.30
C PRO A 465 5.70 -25.47 -11.63
N TYR A 466 6.17 -24.31 -12.13
CA TYR A 466 6.94 -24.24 -13.38
C TYR A 466 8.35 -24.81 -13.18
N ILE A 467 9.01 -24.52 -12.06
CA ILE A 467 10.29 -25.14 -11.70
C ILE A 467 10.14 -26.66 -11.59
N LEU A 468 9.06 -27.14 -10.97
CA LEU A 468 8.77 -28.56 -10.84
C LEU A 468 8.53 -29.22 -12.21
N ALA A 469 7.74 -28.61 -13.09
CA ALA A 469 7.49 -29.13 -14.44
C ALA A 469 8.79 -29.23 -15.27
N LEU A 470 9.63 -28.20 -15.23
CA LEU A 470 10.94 -28.19 -15.89
C LEU A 470 11.89 -29.23 -15.29
N SER A 471 11.85 -29.42 -13.96
CA SER A 471 12.59 -30.46 -13.26
C SER A 471 12.20 -31.85 -13.74
N VAL A 472 10.90 -32.15 -13.79
CA VAL A 472 10.37 -33.45 -14.25
C VAL A 472 10.75 -33.69 -15.70
N LEU A 473 10.60 -32.70 -16.57
CA LEU A 473 11.01 -32.79 -17.97
C LEU A 473 12.52 -33.08 -18.11
N MET A 474 13.35 -32.36 -17.34
CA MET A 474 14.79 -32.58 -17.33
C MET A 474 15.14 -34.00 -16.88
N TRP A 475 14.53 -34.48 -15.79
CA TRP A 475 14.75 -35.82 -15.26
C TRP A 475 14.23 -36.92 -16.20
N ALA A 476 13.11 -36.70 -16.87
CA ALA A 476 12.61 -37.63 -17.89
C ALA A 476 13.61 -37.78 -19.05
N LEU A 477 14.20 -36.67 -19.53
CA LEU A 477 15.25 -36.71 -20.55
C LEU A 477 16.54 -37.36 -20.04
N ILE A 478 16.91 -37.15 -18.78
CA ILE A 478 18.08 -37.80 -18.17
C ILE A 478 17.85 -39.32 -18.08
N LEU A 479 16.68 -39.76 -17.62
CA LEU A 479 16.34 -41.18 -17.46
C LEU A 479 16.22 -41.88 -18.81
N GLU A 480 15.57 -41.26 -19.80
CA GLU A 480 15.54 -41.76 -21.19
C GLU A 480 16.96 -41.95 -21.72
N ARG A 481 17.85 -40.99 -21.42
CA ARG A 481 19.24 -41.07 -21.89
C ARG A 481 20.04 -42.14 -21.16
N LEU A 482 19.85 -42.31 -19.85
CA LEU A 482 20.45 -43.39 -19.08
C LEU A 482 19.99 -44.77 -19.60
N TRP A 483 18.69 -44.91 -19.90
CA TRP A 483 18.13 -46.11 -20.50
C TRP A 483 18.74 -46.40 -21.87
N PHE A 484 18.86 -45.38 -22.74
CA PHE A 484 19.52 -45.51 -24.02
C PHE A 484 20.94 -46.07 -23.87
N PHE A 485 21.74 -45.52 -22.94
CA PHE A 485 23.11 -45.94 -22.70
C PHE A 485 23.26 -47.31 -22.03
N TRP A 486 22.26 -47.76 -21.29
CA TRP A 486 22.30 -49.04 -20.57
C TRP A 486 21.76 -50.20 -21.40
N ARG A 487 20.69 -49.97 -22.18
CA ARG A 487 19.96 -51.06 -22.86
C ARG A 487 19.91 -50.92 -24.38
N VAL A 488 19.72 -49.72 -24.92
CA VAL A 488 19.55 -49.51 -26.37
C VAL A 488 20.89 -49.50 -27.11
N GLN A 489 21.89 -48.77 -26.61
CA GLN A 489 23.24 -48.70 -27.20
C GLN A 489 23.85 -50.09 -27.43
N PRO A 490 23.92 -51.01 -26.44
CA PRO A 490 24.53 -52.32 -26.67
C PRO A 490 23.78 -53.16 -27.72
N GLN A 491 22.45 -53.03 -27.83
CA GLN A 491 21.66 -53.71 -28.85
C GLN A 491 21.96 -53.17 -30.25
N VAL A 492 21.87 -51.85 -30.44
CA VAL A 492 22.15 -51.23 -31.76
C VAL A 492 23.59 -51.49 -32.20
N LEU A 493 24.52 -51.58 -31.24
CA LEU A 493 25.93 -51.85 -31.53
C LEU A 493 26.18 -53.34 -31.84
N ALA A 494 25.41 -54.26 -31.24
CA ALA A 494 25.39 -55.67 -31.63
C ALA A 494 24.79 -55.89 -33.03
N ASP A 495 23.69 -55.20 -33.36
CA ASP A 495 23.08 -55.25 -34.69
C ASP A 495 24.02 -54.68 -35.76
N ALA A 496 24.65 -53.54 -35.48
CA ALA A 496 25.64 -52.93 -36.38
C ALA A 496 26.84 -53.87 -36.60
N ARG A 497 27.28 -54.58 -35.56
CA ARG A 497 28.34 -55.58 -35.64
C ARG A 497 27.92 -56.80 -36.48
N ALA A 498 26.72 -57.34 -36.28
CA ALA A 498 26.21 -58.46 -37.06
C ALA A 498 26.11 -58.12 -38.56
N VAL A 499 25.62 -56.91 -38.89
CA VAL A 499 25.58 -56.40 -40.27
C VAL A 499 26.99 -56.22 -40.85
N TRP A 500 27.96 -55.82 -40.03
CA TRP A 500 29.35 -55.65 -40.43
C TRP A 500 30.07 -56.99 -40.67
N GLU A 501 29.86 -57.96 -39.79
CA GLU A 501 30.46 -59.31 -39.88
C GLU A 501 29.89 -60.10 -41.06
N ALA A 502 28.60 -59.94 -41.38
CA ALA A 502 27.95 -60.61 -42.51
C ALA A 502 28.42 -60.14 -43.90
N ARG A 503 29.24 -59.08 -44.01
CA ARG A 503 29.75 -58.58 -45.29
C ARG A 503 31.00 -59.33 -45.76
N ALA A 504 30.94 -59.78 -47.02
CA ALA A 504 32.06 -60.40 -47.73
C ALA A 504 33.21 -59.43 -48.03
N GLU A 505 32.91 -58.14 -48.28
CA GLU A 505 33.92 -57.13 -48.62
C GLU A 505 33.92 -55.97 -47.61
N ARG A 506 35.02 -55.80 -46.88
CA ARG A 506 35.16 -54.85 -45.75
C ARG A 506 36.15 -53.70 -46.00
N ARG A 507 36.94 -53.78 -47.08
CA ARG A 507 38.02 -52.83 -47.39
C ARG A 507 37.69 -51.79 -48.45
N SER A 508 36.58 -51.97 -49.18
CA SER A 508 36.19 -51.06 -50.26
C SER A 508 35.70 -49.69 -49.76
N ARG A 509 35.80 -48.65 -50.60
CA ARG A 509 35.36 -47.28 -50.27
C ARG A 509 33.89 -47.21 -49.78
N PRO A 510 32.91 -47.95 -50.34
CA PRO A 510 31.54 -47.98 -49.83
C PRO A 510 31.41 -48.60 -48.44
N ALA A 511 32.21 -49.62 -48.12
CA ALA A 511 32.22 -50.24 -46.80
C ALA A 511 32.73 -49.27 -45.72
N ARG A 512 33.81 -48.52 -46.02
CA ARG A 512 34.34 -47.46 -45.14
C ARG A 512 33.32 -46.36 -44.86
N ARG A 513 32.62 -45.87 -45.89
CA ARG A 513 31.57 -44.85 -45.75
C ARG A 513 30.38 -45.33 -44.92
N LEU A 514 29.97 -46.59 -45.06
CA LEU A 514 28.88 -47.14 -44.23
C LEU A 514 29.29 -47.22 -42.76
N ARG A 515 30.54 -47.62 -42.47
CA ARG A 515 31.07 -47.65 -41.10
C ARG A 515 31.09 -46.26 -40.48
N GLU A 516 31.62 -45.28 -41.20
CA GLU A 516 31.64 -43.88 -40.77
C GLU A 516 30.22 -43.35 -40.53
N HIS A 517 29.27 -43.70 -41.40
CA HIS A 517 27.86 -43.35 -41.24
C HIS A 517 27.23 -44.00 -40.00
N GLN A 518 27.47 -45.29 -39.74
CA GLN A 518 26.96 -46.00 -38.56
C GLN A 518 27.53 -45.41 -37.25
N VAL A 519 28.84 -45.12 -37.23
CA VAL A 519 29.52 -44.46 -36.10
C VAL A 519 28.96 -43.06 -35.88
N ALA A 520 28.77 -42.27 -36.94
CA ALA A 520 28.20 -40.93 -36.85
C ALA A 520 26.73 -40.94 -36.41
N ALA A 521 25.92 -41.89 -36.90
CA ALA A 521 24.52 -42.06 -36.53
C ALA A 521 24.37 -42.46 -35.05
N LEU A 522 25.18 -43.40 -34.57
CA LEU A 522 25.24 -43.78 -33.15
C LEU A 522 25.68 -42.61 -32.26
N TYR A 523 26.68 -41.84 -32.69
CA TYR A 523 27.13 -40.65 -31.99
C TYR A 523 26.05 -39.56 -31.93
N ALA A 524 25.34 -39.31 -33.04
CA ALA A 524 24.23 -38.37 -33.10
C ALA A 524 23.05 -38.82 -32.22
N ALA A 525 22.70 -40.10 -32.27
CA ALA A 525 21.65 -40.70 -31.44
C ALA A 525 21.96 -40.56 -29.95
N GLY A 526 23.21 -40.83 -29.54
CA GLY A 526 23.66 -40.68 -28.15
C GLY A 526 23.67 -39.23 -27.64
N ARG A 527 23.70 -38.24 -28.54
CA ARG A 527 23.71 -36.81 -28.20
C ARG A 527 22.36 -36.12 -28.27
N ARG A 528 21.31 -36.77 -28.79
CA ARG A 528 20.03 -36.13 -29.15
C ARG A 528 19.39 -35.30 -28.03
N ALA A 529 19.34 -35.81 -26.80
CA ALA A 529 18.72 -35.12 -25.65
C ALA A 529 19.67 -34.20 -24.85
N LEU A 530 20.99 -34.28 -25.07
CA LEU A 530 21.97 -33.53 -24.27
C LEU A 530 21.85 -32.00 -24.39
N PRO A 531 21.58 -31.41 -25.57
CA PRO A 531 21.35 -29.97 -25.67
C PRO A 531 20.14 -29.51 -24.85
N ALA A 532 19.03 -30.26 -24.91
CA ALA A 532 17.81 -29.93 -24.17
C ALA A 532 18.03 -29.99 -22.65
N ILE A 533 18.73 -31.03 -22.16
CA ILE A 533 19.11 -31.15 -20.74
C ILE A 533 19.95 -29.94 -20.31
N ARG A 534 20.94 -29.52 -21.10
CA ARG A 534 21.77 -28.34 -20.80
C ARG A 534 20.97 -27.04 -20.76
N THR A 535 20.04 -26.85 -21.70
CA THR A 535 19.16 -25.70 -21.70
C THR A 535 18.31 -25.67 -20.43
N LEU A 536 17.73 -26.80 -20.03
CA LEU A 536 16.93 -26.90 -18.80
C LEU A 536 17.78 -26.58 -17.55
N ILE A 537 19.02 -27.09 -17.48
CA ILE A 537 19.97 -26.78 -16.39
C ILE A 537 20.26 -25.27 -16.31
N THR A 538 20.36 -24.57 -17.44
CA THR A 538 20.59 -23.11 -17.43
C THR A 538 19.34 -22.30 -17.10
N VAL A 539 18.15 -22.81 -17.41
CA VAL A 539 16.87 -22.12 -17.20
C VAL A 539 16.38 -22.26 -15.75
N LEU A 540 16.66 -23.39 -15.10
CA LEU A 540 16.19 -23.68 -13.73
C LEU A 540 16.67 -22.66 -12.67
N PRO A 541 17.95 -22.22 -12.61
CA PRO A 541 18.39 -21.19 -11.67
C PRO A 541 17.82 -19.81 -11.99
N LEU A 542 17.59 -19.52 -13.27
CA LEU A 542 16.95 -18.27 -13.71
C LEU A 542 15.48 -18.22 -13.28
N MET A 543 14.78 -19.37 -13.34
CA MET A 543 13.43 -19.48 -12.78
C MET A 543 13.42 -19.36 -11.26
N GLY A 544 14.45 -19.86 -10.58
CA GLY A 544 14.64 -19.64 -9.14
C GLY A 544 14.79 -18.15 -8.79
N LEU A 545 15.62 -17.41 -9.54
CA LEU A 545 15.74 -15.95 -9.41
C LEU A 545 14.43 -15.23 -9.73
N LEU A 546 13.68 -15.69 -10.72
CA LEU A 546 12.35 -15.12 -11.03
C LEU A 546 11.36 -15.34 -9.87
N GLY A 547 11.47 -16.47 -9.17
CA GLY A 547 10.76 -16.72 -7.92
C GLY A 547 11.15 -15.77 -6.79
N THR A 548 12.43 -15.38 -6.68
CA THR A 548 12.83 -14.33 -5.71
C THR A 548 12.18 -12.99 -5.99
N VAL A 549 12.06 -12.62 -7.26
CA VAL A 549 11.40 -11.37 -7.65
C VAL A 549 9.92 -11.44 -7.29
N SER A 550 9.24 -12.56 -7.58
CA SER A 550 7.83 -12.78 -7.22
C SER A 550 7.58 -12.69 -5.72
N GLY A 551 8.36 -13.41 -4.90
CA GLY A 551 8.21 -13.41 -3.44
C GLY A 551 8.48 -12.02 -2.83
N MET A 552 9.46 -11.29 -3.36
CA MET A 552 9.71 -9.91 -2.93
C MET A 552 8.58 -8.95 -3.32
N ILE A 553 7.97 -9.10 -4.51
CA ILE A 553 6.78 -8.33 -4.89
C ILE A 553 5.63 -8.60 -3.92
N HIS A 554 5.38 -9.86 -3.58
CA HIS A 554 4.34 -10.25 -2.63
C HIS A 554 4.61 -9.68 -1.21
N THR A 555 5.86 -9.70 -0.75
CA THR A 555 6.27 -9.03 0.50
C THR A 555 5.96 -7.53 0.46
N PHE A 556 6.23 -6.86 -0.66
CA PHE A 556 5.93 -5.44 -0.83
C PHE A 556 4.42 -5.18 -0.86
N GLU A 557 3.62 -6.01 -1.53
CA GLU A 557 2.16 -5.91 -1.54
C GLU A 557 1.57 -6.01 -0.13
N VAL A 558 2.06 -6.95 0.69
CA VAL A 558 1.65 -7.09 2.10
C VAL A 558 1.99 -5.83 2.90
N ILE A 559 3.17 -5.25 2.69
CA ILE A 559 3.58 -4.00 3.35
C ILE A 559 2.67 -2.84 2.94
N THR A 560 2.33 -2.75 1.65
CA THR A 560 1.45 -1.68 1.14
C THR A 560 0.00 -1.84 1.56
N ALA A 561 -0.51 -3.07 1.66
CA ALA A 561 -1.91 -3.35 1.97
C ALA A 561 -2.22 -3.29 3.49
N PHE A 562 -1.27 -3.69 4.34
CA PHE A 562 -1.51 -3.85 5.78
C PHE A 562 -0.57 -3.02 6.68
N GLY A 563 0.38 -2.28 6.09
CA GLY A 563 1.45 -1.61 6.83
C GLY A 563 2.43 -2.61 7.47
N GLY A 564 3.53 -2.10 8.03
CA GLY A 564 4.59 -2.93 8.64
C GLY A 564 4.16 -3.78 9.85
N ALA A 565 2.89 -3.74 10.25
CA ALA A 565 2.33 -4.53 11.34
C ALA A 565 2.22 -6.03 11.00
N ASN A 566 2.02 -6.40 9.73
CA ASN A 566 1.85 -7.80 9.33
C ASN A 566 3.18 -8.52 9.05
N ARG A 567 3.98 -8.71 10.11
CA ARG A 567 5.29 -9.38 10.05
C ARG A 567 5.25 -10.80 9.47
N ARG A 568 4.13 -11.52 9.63
CA ARG A 568 3.96 -12.88 9.10
C ARG A 568 3.86 -12.89 7.58
N GLY A 569 3.10 -11.98 6.98
CA GLY A 569 3.00 -11.89 5.52
C GLY A 569 4.31 -11.42 4.87
N ILE A 570 5.05 -10.53 5.53
CA ILE A 570 6.40 -10.11 5.10
C ILE A 570 7.35 -11.31 5.09
N ALA A 571 7.38 -12.08 6.19
CA ALA A 571 8.21 -13.27 6.30
C ALA A 571 7.81 -14.37 5.29
N ALA A 572 6.51 -14.48 4.96
CA ALA A 572 6.03 -15.42 3.96
C ALA A 572 6.58 -15.13 2.56
N GLY A 573 6.52 -13.88 2.08
CA GLY A 573 7.06 -13.53 0.76
C GLY A 573 8.60 -13.61 0.67
N ILE A 574 9.31 -13.36 1.78
CA ILE A 574 10.77 -13.58 1.85
C ILE A 574 11.08 -15.09 1.80
N SER A 575 10.31 -15.92 2.51
CA SER A 575 10.44 -17.38 2.47
C SER A 575 10.14 -17.92 1.06
N GLU A 576 9.12 -17.38 0.40
CA GLU A 576 8.76 -17.71 -0.98
C GLU A 576 9.92 -17.48 -1.94
N ALA A 577 10.55 -16.32 -1.83
CA ALA A 577 11.72 -15.95 -2.61
C ALA A 577 12.88 -16.95 -2.42
N LEU A 578 13.24 -17.24 -1.17
CA LEU A 578 14.36 -18.12 -0.84
C LEU A 578 14.13 -19.56 -1.29
N VAL A 579 12.93 -20.09 -1.07
CA VAL A 579 12.58 -21.49 -1.40
C VAL A 579 12.59 -21.70 -2.92
N ALA A 580 12.11 -20.74 -3.72
CA ALA A 580 12.13 -20.84 -5.17
C ALA A 580 13.57 -20.84 -5.75
N THR A 581 14.46 -19.98 -5.22
CA THR A 581 15.87 -19.95 -5.65
C THR A 581 16.61 -21.22 -5.25
N LEU A 582 16.42 -21.68 -4.02
CA LEU A 582 17.04 -22.90 -3.52
C LEU A 582 16.65 -24.09 -4.40
N THR A 583 15.35 -24.25 -4.69
CA THR A 583 14.87 -25.37 -5.51
C THR A 583 15.41 -25.27 -6.94
N GLY A 584 15.35 -24.10 -7.58
CA GLY A 584 15.89 -23.91 -8.93
C GLY A 584 17.38 -24.27 -9.03
N LEU A 585 18.18 -23.87 -8.04
CA LEU A 585 19.62 -24.16 -7.99
C LEU A 585 19.91 -25.64 -7.71
N ILE A 586 19.24 -26.25 -6.73
CA ILE A 586 19.43 -27.67 -6.38
C ILE A 586 19.05 -28.56 -7.56
N THR A 587 17.93 -28.28 -8.22
CA THR A 587 17.50 -29.04 -9.40
C THR A 587 18.52 -28.89 -10.53
N ALA A 588 18.99 -27.68 -10.84
CA ALA A 588 20.00 -27.45 -11.86
C ALA A 588 21.31 -28.19 -11.57
N LEU A 589 21.77 -28.17 -10.32
CA LEU A 589 22.98 -28.86 -9.88
C LEU A 589 22.85 -30.38 -10.05
N SER A 590 21.69 -30.94 -9.72
CA SER A 590 21.40 -32.36 -9.93
C SER A 590 21.46 -32.74 -11.42
N GLY A 591 20.87 -31.92 -12.29
CA GLY A 591 20.92 -32.13 -13.74
C GLY A 591 22.34 -32.01 -14.31
N LEU A 592 23.13 -31.05 -13.81
CA LEU A 592 24.51 -30.83 -14.24
C LEU A 592 25.38 -32.07 -14.04
N TYR A 593 25.25 -32.72 -12.87
CA TYR A 593 25.95 -33.97 -12.58
C TYR A 593 25.71 -35.03 -13.67
N PHE A 594 24.45 -35.31 -14.00
CA PHE A 594 24.12 -36.31 -15.01
C PHE A 594 24.45 -35.87 -16.43
N SER A 595 24.24 -34.60 -16.77
CA SER A 595 24.59 -34.06 -18.08
C SER A 595 26.07 -34.29 -18.42
N VAL A 596 26.97 -34.05 -17.46
CA VAL A 596 28.41 -34.26 -17.65
C VAL A 596 28.72 -35.75 -17.87
N HIS A 597 28.09 -36.64 -17.10
CA HIS A 597 28.30 -38.09 -17.22
C HIS A 597 27.76 -38.67 -18.53
N LEU A 598 26.54 -38.30 -18.91
CA LEU A 598 25.89 -38.75 -20.14
C LEU A 598 26.66 -38.27 -21.37
N GLU A 599 27.15 -37.03 -21.34
CA GLU A 599 27.96 -36.50 -22.43
C GLU A 599 29.34 -37.14 -22.51
N ALA A 600 29.97 -37.41 -21.37
CA ALA A 600 31.22 -38.17 -21.34
C ALA A 600 31.04 -39.56 -21.94
N ARG A 601 29.90 -40.21 -21.72
CA ARG A 601 29.56 -41.51 -22.31
C ARG A 601 29.26 -41.41 -23.80
N ALA A 602 28.49 -40.41 -24.23
CA ALA A 602 28.22 -40.13 -25.64
C ALA A 602 29.51 -39.95 -26.46
N ARG A 603 30.53 -39.33 -25.87
CA ARG A 603 31.83 -39.09 -26.51
C ARG A 603 32.70 -40.35 -26.65
N ARG A 604 32.42 -41.42 -25.92
CA ARG A 604 33.13 -42.71 -26.05
C ARG A 604 32.55 -43.59 -27.14
N ILE A 605 31.29 -43.36 -27.54
CA ILE A 605 30.60 -44.12 -28.59
C ILE A 605 31.44 -44.29 -29.85
N PRO A 606 32.08 -43.24 -30.42
CA PRO A 606 32.82 -43.42 -31.68
C PRO A 606 34.03 -44.34 -31.51
N ALA A 607 34.76 -44.21 -30.40
CA ALA A 607 35.90 -45.07 -30.11
C ALA A 607 35.47 -46.53 -29.86
N GLU A 608 34.40 -46.75 -29.09
CA GLU A 608 33.85 -48.09 -28.83
C GLU A 608 33.32 -48.74 -30.11
N ALA A 609 32.55 -47.99 -30.92
CA ALA A 609 32.02 -48.45 -32.20
C ALA A 609 33.14 -48.71 -33.22
N GLU A 610 34.17 -47.86 -33.30
CA GLU A 610 35.33 -48.08 -34.16
C GLU A 610 36.13 -49.31 -33.75
N THR A 611 36.33 -49.57 -32.45
CA THR A 611 37.04 -50.76 -31.99
C THR A 611 36.27 -52.05 -32.28
N LEU A 612 34.94 -52.02 -32.19
CA LEU A 612 34.10 -53.20 -32.42
C LEU A 612 33.86 -53.47 -33.91
N LEU A 613 33.86 -52.43 -34.74
CA LEU A 613 33.79 -52.51 -36.21
C LEU A 613 35.18 -52.62 -36.88
N ARG A 614 36.23 -52.92 -36.09
CA ARG A 614 37.60 -53.22 -36.54
C ARG A 614 37.94 -54.71 -36.50
N ALA A 615 37.05 -55.58 -36.03
CA ALA A 615 37.29 -57.02 -36.04
C ALA A 615 37.51 -57.50 -37.49
N ASP A 616 38.77 -57.84 -37.75
CA ASP A 616 39.49 -58.24 -38.97
C ASP A 616 39.93 -57.15 -39.97
#